data_AF-A0A7N2LY96-F1
#
_entry.id   AF-A0A7N2LY96-F1
#
_cell.length_a   1.000
_cell.length_b   1.000
_cell.length_c   1.000
_cell.angle_alpha   90.00
_cell.angle_beta   90.00
_cell.angle_gamma   90.00
#
_symmetry.space_group_name_H-M   'P 1'
#
loop_
_entity.id
_entity.type
_entity.pdbx_description
1 polymer ?
#
loop_
_entity_poly.entity_id
_entity_poly.type
_entity_poly.pdbx_seq_one_letter_code
_entity_poly.pdbx_strand_id
1 'polypeptide(L)'
;MPLLVYISRERRPSWPHSFKAGDLNTLLRVSGVISNGPYLLVLDCDMYCNDPTSARQAICFHLDSQLSHSLAFVQYPQIFYNIN
;
A
#
# COMPACT_ATOMS: atom_id res chain seq x y z
N MET A 1 -1.09 -19.77 -2.78
CA MET A 1 -1.03 -18.66 -1.80
C MET A 1 -0.01 -17.63 -2.28
N PRO A 2 -0.24 -16.33 -2.07
CA PRO A 2 0.75 -15.30 -2.37
C PRO A 2 1.95 -15.36 -1.42
N LEU A 3 3.09 -14.81 -1.85
CA LEU A 3 4.28 -14.66 -1.01
C LEU A 3 4.02 -13.64 0.11
N LEU A 4 4.34 -14.02 1.35
CA LEU A 4 4.32 -13.12 2.50
C LEU A 4 5.75 -12.83 2.94
N VAL A 5 6.09 -11.55 3.03
CA VAL A 5 7.41 -11.08 3.49
C VAL A 5 7.23 -10.22 4.73
N TYR A 6 7.89 -10.60 5.81
CA TYR A 6 7.98 -9.80 7.02
C TYR A 6 9.26 -8.96 6.99
N ILE A 7 9.14 -7.67 7.31
CA ILE A 7 10.27 -6.73 7.32
C ILE A 7 10.26 -5.98 8.65
N SER A 8 11.39 -5.98 9.33
CA SER A 8 11.69 -5.09 10.45
C SER A 8 12.92 -4.28 10.07
N ARG A 9 12.82 -2.96 10.23
CA ARG A 9 13.94 -2.07 9.92
C ARG A 9 14.81 -1.82 11.15
N GLU A 10 16.09 -1.63 10.92
CA GLU A 10 17.02 -1.19 11.96
C GLU A 10 16.60 0.19 12.50
N ARG A 11 16.71 0.36 13.83
CA ARG A 11 16.54 1.65 14.50
C ARG A 11 17.74 1.90 15.41
N ARG A 12 18.21 3.15 15.44
CA ARG A 12 19.31 3.60 16.30
C ARG A 12 18.87 4.84 17.09
N PRO A 13 19.23 4.97 18.38
CA PRO A 13 18.75 6.06 19.23
C PRO A 13 19.03 7.47 18.70
N SER A 14 20.16 7.66 18.02
CA SER A 14 20.60 8.96 17.51
C SER A 14 20.07 9.31 16.11
N TRP A 15 19.26 8.44 15.50
CA TRP A 15 18.84 8.60 14.10
C TRP A 15 17.32 8.77 14.00
N PRO A 16 16.82 9.89 13.46
CA PRO A 16 15.40 10.08 13.25
C PRO A 16 14.89 9.05 12.25
N HIS A 17 13.72 8.45 12.56
CA HIS A 17 13.19 7.32 11.80
C HIS A 17 11.87 7.62 11.09
N SER A 18 11.30 8.82 11.25
CA SER A 18 10.13 9.31 10.49
C SER A 18 8.87 8.41 10.57
N PHE A 19 8.71 7.65 11.67
CA PHE A 19 7.52 6.83 11.97
C PHE A 19 6.97 6.09 10.73
N LYS A 20 5.66 6.22 10.46
CA LYS A 20 4.93 5.58 9.35
C LYS A 20 5.52 5.91 7.98
N ALA A 21 5.94 7.15 7.76
CA ALA A 21 6.55 7.55 6.48
C ALA A 21 7.88 6.81 6.23
N GLY A 22 8.71 6.66 7.27
CA GLY A 22 9.94 5.89 7.17
C GLY A 22 9.70 4.40 6.94
N ASP A 23 8.66 3.85 7.58
CA ASP A 23 8.27 2.45 7.41
C ASP A 23 7.78 2.19 5.97
N LEU A 24 6.85 2.99 5.44
CA LEU A 24 6.34 2.85 4.06
C LEU A 24 7.43 3.03 2.99
N ASN A 25 8.31 4.02 3.16
CA ASN A 25 9.45 4.22 2.24
C ASN A 25 10.42 3.03 2.24
N THR A 26 10.61 2.38 3.40
CA THR A 26 11.43 1.17 3.49
C THR A 26 10.75 0.01 2.76
N LEU A 27 9.44 -0.19 2.98
CA LEU A 27 8.67 -1.23 2.29
C LEU A 27 8.72 -1.06 0.77
N LEU A 28 8.59 0.18 0.26
CA LEU A 28 8.69 0.47 -1.18
C LEU A 28 10.07 0.10 -1.76
N ARG A 29 11.16 0.39 -1.04
CA ARG A 29 12.52 0.05 -1.50
C ARG A 29 12.76 -1.45 -1.50
N VAL A 30 12.32 -2.13 -0.44
CA VAL A 30 12.50 -3.58 -0.32
C VAL A 30 11.62 -4.31 -1.33
N SER A 31 10.38 -3.87 -1.56
CA SER A 31 9.51 -4.47 -2.58
C SER A 31 10.09 -4.34 -3.98
N GLY A 32 10.75 -3.21 -4.30
CA GLY A 32 11.48 -3.01 -5.56
C GLY A 32 12.57 -4.06 -5.82
N VAL A 33 13.17 -4.61 -4.77
CA VAL A 33 14.19 -5.68 -4.89
C VAL A 33 13.54 -7.06 -4.92
N ILE A 34 12.48 -7.30 -4.13
CA ILE A 34 11.88 -8.62 -3.98
C ILE A 34 10.95 -8.99 -5.13
N SER A 35 10.01 -8.09 -5.48
CA SER A 35 8.95 -8.38 -6.47
C SER A 35 8.86 -7.35 -7.59
N ASN A 36 9.35 -6.13 -7.37
CA ASN A 36 9.32 -5.01 -8.31
C ASN A 36 7.93 -4.78 -8.94
N GLY A 37 6.88 -4.87 -8.12
CA GLY A 37 5.51 -4.66 -8.58
C GLY A 37 5.27 -3.22 -9.07
N PRO A 38 4.51 -3.03 -10.17
CA PRO A 38 4.26 -1.69 -10.73
C PRO A 38 3.25 -0.85 -9.92
N TYR A 39 2.50 -1.47 -9.02
CA TYR A 39 1.50 -0.82 -8.18
C TYR A 39 1.69 -1.24 -6.72
N LEU A 40 1.39 -0.32 -5.80
CA LEU A 40 1.45 -0.55 -4.37
C LEU A 40 0.07 -0.29 -3.74
N LEU A 41 -0.44 -1.27 -2.99
CA LEU A 41 -1.60 -1.11 -2.13
C LEU A 41 -1.12 -0.93 -0.68
N VAL A 42 -1.58 0.13 -0.02
CA VAL A 42 -1.28 0.42 1.39
C VAL A 42 -2.55 0.21 2.21
N LEU A 43 -2.43 -0.51 3.33
CA LEU A 43 -3.53 -0.82 4.24
C LEU A 43 -3.05 -0.64 5.68
N ASP A 44 -3.90 -0.05 6.52
CA ASP A 44 -3.64 0.09 7.96
C ASP A 44 -4.11 -1.15 8.73
N CYS A 45 -3.57 -1.38 9.92
CA CYS A 45 -3.82 -2.60 10.69
C CYS A 45 -5.25 -2.73 11.25
N ASP A 46 -5.98 -1.62 11.30
CA ASP A 46 -7.39 -1.54 11.70
C ASP A 46 -8.34 -1.59 10.50
N MET A 47 -7.80 -1.77 9.28
CA MET A 47 -8.56 -1.85 8.04
C MET A 47 -8.42 -3.22 7.39
N TYR A 48 -9.48 -3.69 6.73
CA TYR A 48 -9.45 -4.89 5.90
C TYR A 48 -10.24 -4.67 4.61
N CYS A 49 -9.85 -5.37 3.54
CA CYS A 49 -10.61 -5.36 2.28
C CYS A 49 -11.90 -6.17 2.46
N ASN A 50 -13.05 -5.49 2.45
CA ASN A 50 -14.37 -6.10 2.60
C ASN A 50 -14.94 -6.66 1.29
N ASP A 51 -14.50 -6.15 0.14
CA ASP A 51 -14.80 -6.67 -1.19
C ASP A 51 -13.53 -7.27 -1.82
N PRO A 52 -13.47 -8.58 -2.11
CA PRO A 52 -12.29 -9.21 -2.72
C PRO A 52 -11.99 -8.69 -4.14
N THR A 53 -12.91 -7.95 -4.76
CA THR A 53 -12.73 -7.37 -6.10
C THR A 53 -12.12 -5.97 -6.08
N SER A 54 -11.95 -5.32 -4.91
CA SER A 54 -11.46 -3.94 -4.83
C SER A 54 -10.10 -3.73 -5.50
N ALA A 55 -9.15 -4.65 -5.30
CA ALA A 55 -7.84 -4.56 -5.95
C ALA A 55 -7.97 -4.62 -7.48
N ARG A 56 -8.82 -5.52 -8.01
CA ARG A 56 -9.07 -5.64 -9.45
C ARG A 56 -9.72 -4.38 -10.01
N GLN A 57 -10.71 -3.83 -9.31
CA GLN A 57 -11.38 -2.58 -9.68
C GLN A 57 -10.41 -1.40 -9.71
N ALA A 58 -9.51 -1.28 -8.72
CA ALA A 58 -8.48 -0.24 -8.71
C ALA A 58 -7.56 -0.31 -9.94
N ILE A 59 -7.16 -1.53 -10.33
CA ILE A 59 -6.32 -1.74 -11.52
C ILE A 59 -7.06 -1.35 -12.81
N CYS A 60 -8.38 -1.50 -12.90
CA CYS A 60 -9.13 -1.03 -14.08
C CYS A 60 -8.90 0.46 -14.36
N PHE A 61 -8.83 1.32 -13.34
CA PHE A 61 -8.54 2.74 -13.52
C PHE A 61 -7.11 3.01 -14.01
N HIS A 62 -6.13 2.23 -13.53
CA HIS A 62 -4.75 2.32 -13.99
C HIS A 62 -4.52 1.77 -15.40
N LEU A 63 -5.42 0.93 -15.90
CA LEU A 63 -5.36 0.38 -17.27
C LEU A 63 -6.21 1.16 -18.27
N ASP A 64 -6.98 2.15 -17.82
CA ASP A 64 -7.79 2.99 -18.70
C ASP A 64 -6.88 3.91 -19.53
N SER A 65 -6.95 3.81 -20.85
CA SER A 65 -6.09 4.58 -21.76
C SER A 65 -6.25 6.11 -21.66
N GLN A 66 -7.42 6.59 -21.25
CA GLN A 66 -7.72 8.01 -21.14
C GLN A 66 -7.34 8.56 -19.76
N LEU A 67 -7.44 7.75 -18.70
CA LEU A 67 -7.17 8.20 -17.33
C LEU A 67 -5.74 7.89 -16.86
N SER A 68 -5.19 6.74 -17.24
CA SER A 68 -3.95 6.17 -16.66
C SER A 68 -2.75 7.12 -16.67
N HIS A 69 -2.58 7.91 -17.73
CA HIS A 69 -1.43 8.79 -17.90
C HIS A 69 -1.38 9.95 -16.89
N SER A 70 -2.50 10.28 -16.25
CA SER A 70 -2.59 11.34 -15.23
C SER A 70 -2.99 10.82 -13.84
N LEU A 71 -3.13 9.50 -13.69
CA LEU A 71 -3.59 8.88 -12.46
C LEU A 71 -2.42 8.45 -11.57
N ALA A 72 -2.28 9.09 -10.41
CA ALA A 72 -1.26 8.73 -9.42
C ALA A 72 -1.69 7.58 -8.49
N PHE A 73 -2.94 7.61 -8.01
CA PHE A 73 -3.48 6.60 -7.09
C PHE A 73 -5.01 6.54 -7.16
N VAL A 74 -5.57 5.40 -6.75
CA VAL A 74 -7.02 5.21 -6.56
C VAL A 74 -7.29 5.17 -5.05
N GLN A 75 -8.11 6.11 -4.57
CA GLN A 75 -8.52 6.17 -3.17
C GLN A 75 -9.88 5.47 -3.00
N TYR A 76 -9.94 4.50 -2.09
CA TYR A 76 -11.19 3.89 -1.67
C TYR A 76 -11.76 4.62 -0.43
N PRO A 77 -13.10 4.69 -0.29
CA PRO A 77 -13.72 5.21 0.92
C PRO A 77 -13.40 4.31 2.11
N GLN A 78 -13.01 4.92 3.24
CA GLN A 78 -12.82 4.20 4.49
C GLN A 78 -14.15 4.11 5.23
N ILE A 79 -14.59 2.88 5.52
CA ILE A 79 -15.84 2.61 6.22
C ILE A 79 -15.49 2.06 7.60
N PHE A 80 -15.87 2.80 8.64
CA PHE A 80 -15.63 2.42 10.03
C PHE A 80 -16.85 1.68 10.58
N TYR A 81 -16.60 0.63 11.37
CA TYR A 81 -17.61 -0.09 12.12
C TYR A 81 -17.66 0.44 13.56
N ASN A 82 -18.81 0.32 14.22
CA ASN A 82 -18.99 0.69 15.64
C ASN A 82 -18.82 2.19 15.95
N ILE A 83 -19.29 3.06 15.05
CA ILE A 83 -19.44 4.49 15.31
C ILE A 83 -20.79 4.67 16.01
N ASN A 84 -20.79 4.73 17.35
CA ASN A 84 -21.98 5.00 18.17
C ASN A 84 -21.66 6.14 19.14
#